data_AF-A0A527JER2-F1
#
_entry.id   AF-A0A527JER2-F1
#
_cell.length_a   1.000
_cell.length_b   1.000
_cell.length_c   1.000
_cell.angle_alpha   90.00
_cell.angle_beta   90.00
_cell.angle_gamma   90.00
#
_symmetry.space_group_name_H-M   'P 1'
#
loop_
_entity.id
_entity.type
_entity.pdbx_description
1 polymer ?
#
loop_
_entity_poly.entity_id
_entity_poly.type
_entity_poly.pdbx_seq_one_letter_code
_entity_poly.pdbx_strand_id
1 'polypeptide(L)'
;MTDTIRDAVKAFVIENFLFGDTTHALADTDSLIENGIIDSTGVLELVAFIEDHCGITVADADIVPANLDSLTRITAFITAKTASLVAA
;
A
#
# COMPACT_ATOMS: atom_id res chain seq x y z
N MET A 1 15.03 -0.79 6.06
CA MET A 1 14.07 -1.80 5.55
C MET A 1 12.72 -1.20 5.19
N THR A 2 12.21 -0.20 5.90
CA THR A 2 10.95 0.51 5.57
C THR A 2 10.95 1.17 4.18
N ASP A 3 12.13 1.61 3.73
CA ASP A 3 12.34 2.20 2.41
C ASP A 3 11.93 1.27 1.26
N THR A 4 12.19 -0.04 1.43
CA THR A 4 11.95 -1.06 0.39
C THR A 4 10.48 -1.41 0.23
N ILE A 5 9.71 -1.46 1.32
CA ILE A 5 8.27 -1.74 1.28
C ILE A 5 7.55 -0.58 0.60
N ARG A 6 7.90 0.64 1.00
CA ARG A 6 7.35 1.87 0.41
C ARG A 6 7.63 1.95 -1.08
N ASP A 7 8.85 1.67 -1.51
CA ASP A 7 9.24 1.69 -2.92
C ASP A 7 8.51 0.59 -3.71
N ALA A 8 8.38 -0.62 -3.15
CA ALA A 8 7.63 -1.71 -3.76
C ALA A 8 6.14 -1.39 -3.93
N VAL A 9 5.49 -0.82 -2.91
CA VAL A 9 4.09 -0.37 -2.99
C VAL A 9 3.96 0.76 -4.01
N LYS A 10 4.88 1.72 -4.02
CA LYS A 10 4.89 2.82 -4.98
C LYS A 10 5.04 2.31 -6.41
N ALA A 11 5.98 1.42 -6.67
CA ALA A 11 6.19 0.80 -7.97
C ALA A 11 4.93 0.03 -8.42
N PHE A 12 4.35 -0.78 -7.53
CA PHE A 12 3.11 -1.50 -7.78
C PHE A 12 1.99 -0.54 -8.18
N VAL A 13 1.82 0.56 -7.45
CA VAL A 13 0.78 1.54 -7.74
C VAL A 13 1.01 2.22 -9.09
N ILE A 14 2.26 2.58 -9.39
CA ILE A 14 2.61 3.23 -10.65
C ILE A 14 2.39 2.28 -11.83
N GLU A 15 2.82 1.03 -11.72
CA GLU A 15 2.70 0.05 -12.81
C GLU A 15 1.24 -0.39 -13.04
N ASN A 16 0.48 -0.64 -11.97
CA ASN A 16 -0.88 -1.19 -12.09
C ASN A 16 -1.96 -0.12 -12.28
N PHE A 17 -1.80 1.07 -11.69
CA PHE A 17 -2.84 2.11 -11.74
C PHE A 17 -2.46 3.33 -12.58
N LEU A 18 -1.19 3.74 -12.57
CA LEU A 18 -0.71 4.86 -13.39
C LEU A 18 -0.17 4.43 -14.75
N PHE A 19 -0.22 3.13 -15.09
CA PHE A 19 0.31 2.57 -16.35
C PHE A 19 1.77 2.96 -16.64
N GLY A 20 2.58 3.10 -15.59
CA GLY A 20 3.98 3.55 -15.68
C GLY A 20 4.15 5.06 -15.82
N ASP A 21 3.07 5.84 -15.70
CA ASP A 21 3.14 7.29 -15.74
C ASP A 21 3.77 7.84 -14.47
N THR A 22 5.05 8.18 -14.59
CA THR A 22 5.87 8.79 -13.53
C THR A 22 5.82 10.33 -13.59
N THR A 23 4.99 10.90 -14.47
CA THR A 23 4.85 12.35 -14.57
C THR A 23 4.07 12.91 -13.39
N HIS A 24 3.19 12.08 -12.79
CA HIS A 24 2.57 12.37 -11.51
C HIS A 24 3.56 12.11 -10.37
N ALA A 25 3.98 13.19 -9.70
CA ALA A 25 4.81 13.08 -8.50
C ALA A 25 3.97 12.55 -7.33
N LEU A 26 3.73 11.24 -7.30
CA LEU A 26 3.05 10.57 -6.18
C LEU A 26 3.90 10.72 -4.92
N ALA A 27 3.47 11.61 -4.03
CA ALA A 27 4.11 11.85 -2.74
C ALA A 27 3.64 10.81 -1.72
N ASP A 28 4.45 10.56 -0.68
CA ASP A 28 4.18 9.50 0.27
C ASP A 28 2.93 9.76 1.14
N THR A 29 2.52 11.03 1.23
CA THR A 29 1.36 11.53 1.99
C THR A 29 0.16 11.81 1.10
N ASP A 30 0.31 11.57 -0.20
CA ASP A 30 -0.72 11.81 -1.19
C ASP A 30 -1.81 10.74 -1.10
N SER A 31 -3.06 11.17 -1.20
CA SER A 31 -4.22 10.29 -1.08
C SER A 31 -4.48 9.59 -2.41
N LEU A 32 -4.16 8.30 -2.46
CA LEU A 32 -4.37 7.41 -3.59
C LEU A 32 -5.84 7.32 -3.98
N ILE A 33 -6.75 7.36 -3.00
CA ILE A 33 -8.18 7.25 -3.23
C ILE A 33 -8.76 8.61 -3.64
N GLU A 34 -8.43 9.68 -2.91
CA GLU A 34 -8.95 11.03 -3.24
C GLU A 34 -8.43 11.54 -4.58
N ASN A 35 -7.19 11.21 -4.96
CA ASN A 35 -6.65 11.54 -6.28
C ASN A 35 -7.15 10.61 -7.39
N GLY A 36 -8.01 9.63 -7.07
CA GLY A 36 -8.56 8.69 -8.05
C GLY A 36 -7.52 7.78 -8.69
N ILE A 37 -6.41 7.52 -7.98
CA ILE A 37 -5.36 6.59 -8.41
C ILE A 37 -5.80 5.16 -8.12
N ILE A 38 -6.42 4.94 -6.96
CA ILE A 38 -6.98 3.63 -6.57
C ILE A 38 -8.49 3.74 -6.39
N ASP A 39 -9.20 2.82 -7.04
CA ASP A 39 -10.62 2.53 -6.81
C ASP A 39 -10.81 1.40 -5.78
N SER A 40 -12.06 1.15 -5.39
CA SER A 40 -12.43 0.06 -4.47
C SER A 40 -11.91 -1.32 -4.89
N THR A 41 -11.77 -1.58 -6.19
CA THR A 41 -11.20 -2.83 -6.71
C THR A 41 -9.68 -2.85 -6.58
N GLY A 42 -9.02 -1.71 -6.83
CA GLY A 42 -7.57 -1.58 -6.71
C GLY A 42 -7.07 -1.76 -5.28
N VAL A 43 -7.89 -1.40 -4.28
CA VAL A 43 -7.59 -1.66 -2.87
C VAL A 43 -7.42 -3.16 -2.61
N LEU A 44 -8.27 -4.01 -3.19
CA LEU A 44 -8.18 -5.47 -3.01
C LEU A 44 -6.92 -6.04 -3.66
N GLU A 45 -6.53 -5.55 -4.84
CA GLU A 45 -5.28 -5.97 -5.50
C GLU A 45 -4.05 -5.51 -4.72
N LEU A 46 -4.07 -4.29 -4.20
CA LEU A 46 -3.02 -3.78 -3.32
C LEU A 46 -2.90 -4.64 -2.06
N VAL A 47 -4.02 -5.01 -1.42
CA VAL A 47 -4.03 -5.89 -0.27
C VAL A 47 -3.40 -7.25 -0.62
N ALA A 48 -3.84 -7.87 -1.72
CA ALA A 48 -3.28 -9.15 -2.17
C ALA A 48 -1.77 -9.07 -2.43
N PHE A 49 -1.30 -7.99 -3.05
CA PHE A 49 0.13 -7.73 -3.26
C PHE A 49 0.89 -7.62 -1.93
N ILE A 50 0.35 -6.90 -0.97
CA ILE A 50 0.96 -6.74 0.36
C ILE A 50 1.02 -8.07 1.10
N GLU A 51 -0.06 -8.85 1.08
CA GLU A 51 -0.13 -10.16 1.73
C GLU A 51 0.90 -11.13 1.13
N ASP A 52 1.01 -11.19 -0.20
CA ASP A 52 1.99 -12.01 -0.91
C ASP A 52 3.43 -11.54 -0.66
N HIS A 53 3.70 -10.25 -0.81
CA HIS A 53 5.05 -9.69 -0.72
C HIS A 53 5.59 -9.68 0.73
N CYS A 54 4.72 -9.45 1.72
CA CYS A 54 5.13 -9.33 3.13
C CYS A 54 4.82 -10.58 3.95
N GLY A 55 4.06 -11.54 3.42
CA GLY A 55 3.63 -12.74 4.14
C GLY A 55 2.72 -12.43 5.33
N ILE A 56 1.95 -11.34 5.26
CA ILE A 56 1.02 -10.93 6.33
C ILE A 56 -0.42 -11.23 5.92
N THR A 57 -1.34 -11.26 6.88
CA THR A 57 -2.78 -11.31 6.60
C THR A 57 -3.43 -9.97 6.94
N VAL A 58 -4.16 -9.41 5.98
CA VAL A 58 -4.93 -8.18 6.15
C VAL A 58 -6.39 -8.57 6.41
N ALA A 59 -6.90 -8.18 7.57
CA ALA A 59 -8.31 -8.44 7.88
C ALA A 59 -9.20 -7.47 7.10
N ASP A 60 -10.43 -7.86 6.79
CA ASP A 60 -11.42 -6.99 6.14
C ASP A 60 -11.62 -5.65 6.88
N ALA A 61 -11.59 -5.67 8.22
CA ALA A 61 -11.64 -4.48 9.05
C ALA A 61 -10.42 -3.54 8.91
N ASP A 62 -9.27 -4.07 8.48
CA ASP A 62 -8.06 -3.28 8.21
C ASP A 62 -8.10 -2.63 6.81
N ILE A 63 -8.99 -3.10 5.92
CA ILE A 63 -9.17 -2.60 4.54
C ILE A 63 -10.01 -1.32 4.57
N VAL A 64 -9.43 -0.28 5.13
CA VAL A 64 -10.05 1.04 5.25
C VAL A 64 -9.13 2.12 4.70
N PRO A 65 -9.66 3.22 4.15
CA PRO A 65 -8.85 4.35 3.70
C PRO A 65 -7.91 4.87 4.80
N ALA A 66 -8.31 4.79 6.07
CA ALA A 66 -7.43 5.18 7.19
C ALA A 66 -6.06 4.45 7.20
N ASN A 67 -5.98 3.24 6.63
CA ASN A 67 -4.76 2.44 6.51
C ASN A 67 -4.20 2.42 5.07
N LEU A 68 -5.05 2.52 4.05
CA LEU A 68 -4.70 2.25 2.65
C LEU A 68 -4.76 3.50 1.74
N ASP A 69 -5.10 4.66 2.28
CA ASP A 69 -5.26 5.88 1.49
C ASP A 69 -3.93 6.48 0.99
N SER A 70 -2.81 6.27 1.68
CA SER A 70 -1.52 6.86 1.29
C SER A 70 -0.37 5.87 1.47
N LEU A 71 0.71 6.03 0.71
CA LEU A 71 1.91 5.17 0.83
C LEU A 71 2.46 5.13 2.26
N THR A 72 2.45 6.27 2.96
CA THR A 72 2.89 6.36 4.36
C THR A 72 2.02 5.49 5.28
N ARG A 73 0.69 5.52 5.10
CA ARG A 73 -0.25 4.74 5.91
C ARG A 73 -0.09 3.25 5.67
N ILE A 74 0.02 2.86 4.39
CA ILE A 74 0.24 1.48 3.97
C ILE A 74 1.54 0.96 4.57
N THR A 75 2.63 1.70 4.39
CA THR A 75 3.96 1.30 4.90
C THR A 75 3.97 1.18 6.42
N ALA A 76 3.32 2.11 7.13
CA ALA A 76 3.21 2.06 8.59
C ALA A 76 2.39 0.84 9.05
N PHE A 77 1.27 0.55 8.37
CA PHE A 77 0.43 -0.61 8.64
C PHE A 77 1.18 -1.93 8.46
N ILE A 78 1.88 -2.08 7.34
CA ILE A 78 2.70 -3.27 7.05
C ILE A 78 3.80 -3.42 8.09
N THR A 79 4.52 -2.34 8.39
CA THR A 79 5.60 -2.36 9.38
C THR A 79 5.09 -2.81 10.75
N ALA A 80 3.91 -2.34 11.17
CA ALA A 80 3.28 -2.74 12.42
C ALA A 80 2.87 -4.24 12.42
N LYS A 81 2.30 -4.75 11.33
CA LYS A 81 1.96 -6.18 11.17
C LYS A 81 3.20 -7.06 11.20
N THR A 82 4.23 -6.73 10.42
CA THR A 82 5.47 -7.51 10.35
C THR A 82 6.23 -7.49 11.68
N ALA A 83 6.25 -6.35 12.39
CA ALA A 83 6.84 -6.28 13.73
C ALA A 83 6.10 -7.16 14.74
N SER A 84 4.76 -7.25 14.62
CA SER A 84 3.94 -8.11 15.48
C SER A 84 4.16 -9.60 15.22
N LEU A 85 4.45 -9.98 13.97
CA LEU A 85 4.76 -11.37 13.58
C LEU A 85 6.14 -11.84 14.05
N VAL A 86 7.13 -10.94 14.15
CA VAL A 86 8.48 -11.27 14.64
C VAL A 86 8.54 -11.39 16.17
N ALA A 87 7.55 -10.84 16.88
CA ALA A 87 7.47 -10.86 18.33
C ALA A 87 6.70 -12.06 18.93
N ALA A 88 6.22 -12.98 18.10
CA ALA A 88 5.45 -14.17 18.48
C ALA A 88 6.25 -15.46 18.24
#